data_AF-A0A851GMG8-F1
#
_entry.id   AF-A0A851GMG8-F1
#
_cell.length_a   1.000
_cell.length_b   1.000
_cell.length_c   1.000
_cell.angle_alpha   90.00
_cell.angle_beta   90.00
_cell.angle_gamma   90.00
#
_symmetry.space_group_name_H-M   'P 1'
#
loop_
_entity.id
_entity.type
_entity.pdbx_description
1 polymer ?
#
loop_
_entity_poly.entity_id
_entity_poly.type
_entity_poly.pdbx_seq_one_letter_code
_entity_poly.pdbx_strand_id
1 'polypeptide(L)'
;MDKQQAQFILHSFRPDGADAADADFAEALQMAVEDRELGEWLADERATDSAFASALCELEIPDELRMHILAVMHGEKPNDPAMEAEMDAALSDALSHVEPPAGLRDQILAAMHMQEKQDHSSLVAQTETPELPVANIEPMPEAQEPLTHQGAPHQRTRRQWWRIAPLAAAVAFGVFLALQIDLGKPSTGSQANTATDARKLSSYDVQREAAQMLLSTQLSLDVTNPQIHHVNNWLTDHQLPAPQRLPSGLKGMKVAGCKKIQIAGSMPASLVCFVKNSGHKVHLVVINNDHINDAHLPGMDEIRKGDCKHCPKTGWNMTCWRDRENTYLLFAKKETTSKDEIIRYF
;
A
#
# COMPACT_ATOMS: atom_id res chain seq x y z
N MET A 1 -8.10 20.11 21.28
CA MET A 1 -9.26 19.24 20.97
C MET A 1 -10.02 18.91 22.26
N ASP A 2 -11.31 18.55 22.22
CA ASP A 2 -12.03 17.97 23.39
C ASP A 2 -12.15 16.44 23.28
N LYS A 3 -12.57 15.77 24.36
CA LYS A 3 -12.64 14.30 24.43
C LYS A 3 -13.59 13.69 23.40
N GLN A 4 -14.74 14.31 23.16
CA GLN A 4 -15.73 13.80 22.21
C GLN A 4 -15.20 13.92 20.78
N GLN A 5 -14.51 15.02 20.47
CA GLN A 5 -13.86 15.21 19.20
C GLN A 5 -12.68 14.25 18.99
N ALA A 6 -11.89 13.97 20.03
CA ALA A 6 -10.81 12.98 19.97
C ALA A 6 -11.36 11.57 19.70
N GLN A 7 -12.41 11.18 20.42
CA GLN A 7 -13.10 9.91 20.20
C GLN A 7 -13.63 9.79 18.77
N PHE A 8 -14.24 10.85 18.24
CA PHE A 8 -14.74 10.88 16.86
C PHE A 8 -13.63 10.69 15.82
N ILE A 9 -12.51 11.40 15.97
CA ILE A 9 -11.35 11.26 15.09
C ILE A 9 -10.82 9.83 15.15
N LEU A 10 -10.59 9.31 16.36
CA LEU A 10 -10.04 7.98 16.60
C LEU A 10 -10.94 6.85 16.07
N HIS A 11 -12.25 7.07 15.96
CA HIS A 11 -13.16 6.07 15.38
C HIS A 11 -12.85 5.76 13.91
N SER A 12 -12.24 6.70 13.19
CA SER A 12 -11.78 6.55 11.81
C SER A 12 -10.32 6.13 11.68
N PHE A 13 -9.61 5.94 12.80
CA PHE A 13 -8.19 5.59 12.79
C PHE A 13 -7.99 4.20 12.21
N ARG A 14 -7.14 4.06 11.18
CA ARG A 14 -6.92 2.75 10.55
C ARG A 14 -6.19 1.78 11.48
N PRO A 15 -6.57 0.48 11.48
CA PRO A 15 -5.90 -0.53 12.30
C PRO A 15 -4.40 -0.70 12.03
N ASP A 16 -3.95 -0.39 10.80
CA ASP A 16 -2.54 -0.45 10.41
C ASP A 16 -1.72 0.76 10.91
N GLY A 17 -2.37 1.72 11.58
CA GLY A 17 -1.73 2.91 12.15
C GLY A 17 -1.21 3.91 11.14
N ALA A 18 -1.58 3.77 9.86
CA ALA A 18 -1.04 4.61 8.79
C ALA A 18 -1.46 6.10 8.89
N ASP A 19 -2.45 6.42 9.73
CA ASP A 19 -2.88 7.78 10.02
C ASP A 19 -2.13 8.42 11.20
N ALA A 20 -1.25 7.70 11.91
CA ALA A 20 -0.63 8.18 13.14
C ALA A 20 0.25 9.43 12.96
N ALA A 21 0.69 9.71 11.73
CA ALA A 21 1.49 10.87 11.40
C ALA A 21 0.65 12.11 11.04
N ASP A 22 -0.66 11.96 10.84
CA ASP A 22 -1.57 13.08 10.65
C ASP A 22 -1.75 13.86 11.95
N ALA A 23 -1.85 15.19 11.84
CA ALA A 23 -1.83 16.07 13.01
C ALA A 23 -3.05 15.87 13.92
N ASP A 24 -4.23 15.66 13.34
CA ASP A 24 -5.47 15.51 14.10
C ASP A 24 -5.47 14.15 14.82
N PHE A 25 -5.02 13.09 14.14
CA PHE A 25 -4.87 11.78 14.75
C PHE A 25 -3.78 11.75 15.83
N ALA A 26 -2.65 12.44 15.63
CA ALA A 26 -1.58 12.52 16.62
C ALA A 26 -2.05 13.23 17.91
N GLU A 27 -2.78 14.35 17.78
CA GLU A 27 -3.35 15.06 18.93
C GLU A 27 -4.40 14.20 19.65
N ALA A 28 -5.28 13.50 18.92
CA ALA A 28 -6.29 12.62 19.49
C ALA A 28 -5.68 11.39 20.19
N LEU A 29 -4.65 10.76 19.61
CA LEU A 29 -3.90 9.66 20.22
C LEU A 29 -3.19 10.10 21.50
N GLN A 30 -2.58 11.29 21.51
CA GLN A 30 -1.96 11.84 22.70
C GLN A 30 -3.00 12.04 23.82
N MET A 31 -4.20 12.51 23.48
CA MET A 31 -5.29 12.61 24.46
C MET A 31 -5.71 11.26 25.01
N ALA A 32 -5.78 10.20 24.18
CA ALA A 32 -6.08 8.85 24.65
C ALA A 32 -4.98 8.27 25.57
N VAL A 33 -3.74 8.73 25.45
CA VAL A 33 -2.65 8.40 26.39
C VAL A 33 -2.85 9.10 27.74
N GLU A 34 -3.37 10.32 27.75
CA GLU A 34 -3.54 11.15 28.95
C GLU A 34 -4.87 10.87 29.68
N ASP A 35 -5.94 10.56 28.95
CA ASP A 35 -7.26 10.25 29.46
C ASP A 35 -7.48 8.72 29.50
N ARG A 36 -7.50 8.16 30.71
CA ARG A 36 -7.67 6.72 30.94
C ARG A 36 -8.93 6.15 30.29
N GLU A 37 -10.05 6.84 30.39
CA GLU A 37 -11.33 6.33 29.87
C GLU A 37 -11.34 6.34 28.33
N LEU A 38 -10.74 7.37 27.71
CA LEU A 38 -10.58 7.40 26.25
C LEU A 38 -9.60 6.33 25.78
N GLY A 39 -8.51 6.09 26.51
CA GLY A 39 -7.54 5.04 26.24
C GLY A 39 -8.12 3.62 26.37
N GLU A 40 -8.92 3.36 27.42
CA GLU A 40 -9.64 2.10 27.61
C GLU A 40 -10.63 1.86 26.46
N TRP A 41 -11.44 2.86 26.11
CA TRP A 41 -12.35 2.77 24.96
C TRP A 41 -11.60 2.47 23.65
N LEU A 42 -10.50 3.19 23.37
CA LEU A 42 -9.72 2.96 22.15
C LEU A 42 -9.15 1.53 22.10
N ALA A 43 -8.72 0.98 23.24
CA ALA A 43 -8.24 -0.39 23.31
C ALA A 43 -9.34 -1.41 22.97
N ASP A 44 -10.55 -1.21 23.47
CA ASP A 44 -11.72 -2.06 23.18
C ASP A 44 -12.13 -2.00 21.71
N GLU A 45 -12.12 -0.80 21.10
CA GLU A 45 -12.35 -0.63 19.66
C GLU A 45 -11.31 -1.40 18.83
N ARG A 46 -10.02 -1.29 19.18
CA ARG A 46 -8.94 -2.02 18.48
C ARG A 46 -9.04 -3.53 18.65
N ALA A 47 -9.47 -4.01 19.81
CA ALA A 47 -9.71 -5.43 20.03
C ALA A 47 -10.85 -5.95 19.14
N THR A 48 -11.93 -5.17 19.00
CA THR A 48 -13.07 -5.49 18.14
C THR A 48 -12.67 -5.53 16.67
N ASP A 49 -11.96 -4.51 16.19
CA ASP A 49 -11.48 -4.45 14.80
C ASP A 49 -10.54 -5.63 14.47
N SER A 50 -9.67 -6.00 15.42
CA SER A 50 -8.79 -7.15 15.26
C SER A 50 -9.56 -8.47 15.16
N ALA A 51 -10.62 -8.64 15.97
CA ALA A 51 -11.47 -9.82 15.91
C ALA A 51 -12.23 -9.90 14.56
N PHE A 52 -12.77 -8.77 14.10
CA PHE A 52 -13.44 -8.69 12.80
C PHE A 52 -12.50 -8.99 11.63
N ALA A 53 -11.31 -8.38 11.62
CA ALA A 53 -10.30 -8.64 10.60
C ALA A 53 -9.85 -10.11 10.58
N SER A 54 -9.74 -10.73 11.77
CA SER A 54 -9.41 -12.16 11.90
C SER A 54 -10.49 -13.04 11.27
N ALA A 55 -11.76 -12.77 11.57
CA ALA A 55 -12.89 -13.49 10.99
C ALA A 55 -12.92 -13.39 9.45
N LEU A 56 -12.58 -12.22 8.89
CA LEU A 56 -12.47 -12.07 7.43
C LEU A 56 -11.30 -12.88 6.83
N CYS A 57 -10.20 -13.03 7.56
CA CYS A 57 -9.06 -13.83 7.10
C CYS A 57 -9.31 -15.34 7.12
N GLU A 58 -10.30 -15.81 7.88
CA GLU A 58 -10.71 -17.22 7.93
C GLU A 58 -11.57 -17.63 6.73
N LEU A 59 -12.11 -16.68 5.97
CA LEU A 59 -12.93 -16.97 4.81
C LEU A 59 -12.07 -17.49 3.65
N GLU A 60 -12.37 -18.72 3.20
CA GLU A 60 -11.74 -19.28 2.02
C GLU A 60 -12.15 -18.49 0.77
N ILE A 61 -11.16 -17.97 0.06
CA ILE A 61 -11.37 -17.28 -1.22
C ILE A 61 -11.47 -18.35 -2.31
N PRO A 62 -12.59 -18.45 -3.06
CA PRO A 62 -12.69 -19.42 -4.14
C PRO A 62 -11.63 -19.17 -5.22
N ASP A 63 -10.96 -20.23 -5.68
CA ASP A 63 -9.87 -20.15 -6.68
C ASP A 63 -10.29 -19.42 -7.97
N GLU A 64 -11.56 -19.60 -8.36
CA GLU A 64 -12.14 -19.02 -9.59
C GLU A 64 -12.65 -17.58 -9.41
N LEU A 65 -12.71 -17.05 -8.18
CA LEU A 65 -13.29 -15.73 -7.90
C LEU A 65 -12.58 -14.63 -8.70
N ARG A 66 -11.25 -14.71 -8.79
CA ARG A 66 -10.45 -13.75 -9.55
C ARG A 66 -10.84 -13.75 -11.03
N MET A 67 -11.02 -14.93 -11.62
CA MET A 67 -11.39 -15.07 -13.03
C MET A 67 -12.79 -14.51 -13.29
N HIS A 68 -13.74 -14.80 -12.39
CA HIS A 68 -15.09 -14.25 -12.47
C HIS A 68 -15.11 -12.71 -12.34
N ILE A 69 -14.36 -12.13 -11.40
CA ILE A 69 -14.25 -10.67 -11.26
C ILE A 69 -13.70 -10.05 -12.55
N LEU A 70 -12.67 -10.64 -13.14
CA LEU A 70 -12.09 -10.16 -14.38
C LEU A 70 -13.08 -10.26 -15.56
N ALA A 71 -13.81 -11.37 -15.68
CA ALA A 71 -14.83 -11.55 -16.71
C ALA A 71 -15.92 -10.46 -16.63
N VAL A 72 -16.43 -10.18 -15.42
CA VAL A 72 -17.41 -9.11 -15.19
C VAL A 72 -16.83 -7.74 -15.56
N MET A 73 -15.59 -7.44 -15.15
CA MET A 73 -14.92 -6.19 -15.52
C MET A 73 -14.72 -6.03 -17.03
N HIS A 74 -14.59 -7.14 -17.77
CA HIS A 74 -14.48 -7.15 -19.22
C HIS A 74 -15.83 -7.04 -19.94
N GLY A 75 -16.95 -6.99 -19.20
CA GLY A 75 -18.30 -6.94 -19.76
C GLY A 75 -18.72 -8.27 -20.40
N GLU A 76 -18.04 -9.36 -20.07
CA GLU A 76 -18.45 -10.70 -20.46
C GLU A 76 -19.72 -11.06 -19.70
N LYS A 77 -20.81 -11.28 -20.42
CA LYS A 77 -22.04 -11.78 -19.80
C LYS A 77 -21.86 -13.27 -19.50
N PRO A 78 -22.34 -13.75 -18.34
CA PRO A 78 -22.36 -15.17 -18.07
C PRO A 78 -23.10 -15.89 -19.21
N ASN A 79 -22.60 -17.06 -19.60
CA ASN A 79 -23.17 -17.84 -20.69
C ASN A 79 -24.59 -18.34 -20.41
N ASP A 80 -25.03 -18.29 -19.14
CA ASP A 80 -26.35 -18.75 -18.70
C ASP A 80 -27.09 -17.66 -17.90
N PRO A 81 -28.13 -17.01 -18.47
CA PRO A 81 -28.92 -15.99 -17.79
C PRO A 81 -29.77 -16.54 -16.62
N ALA A 82 -29.99 -17.86 -16.53
CA ALA A 82 -30.68 -18.45 -15.38
C ALA A 82 -29.79 -18.48 -14.14
N MET A 83 -28.49 -18.76 -14.32
CA MET A 83 -27.50 -18.77 -13.24
C MET A 83 -27.27 -17.37 -12.64
N GLU A 84 -27.32 -16.33 -13.48
CA GLU A 84 -27.23 -14.92 -13.05
C GLU A 84 -28.41 -14.53 -12.14
N ALA A 85 -29.64 -14.89 -12.54
CA ALA A 85 -30.83 -14.60 -11.75
C ALA A 85 -30.84 -15.36 -10.40
N GLU A 86 -30.34 -16.59 -10.36
CA GLU A 86 -30.22 -17.37 -9.12
C GLU A 86 -29.19 -16.77 -8.16
N MET A 87 -28.05 -16.31 -8.69
CA MET A 87 -27.01 -15.66 -7.88
C MET A 87 -27.45 -14.28 -7.37
N ASP A 88 -28.13 -13.49 -8.20
CA ASP A 88 -28.72 -12.20 -7.78
C ASP A 88 -29.79 -12.40 -6.71
N ALA A 89 -30.63 -13.43 -6.84
CA ALA A 89 -31.61 -13.78 -5.82
C ALA A 89 -30.92 -14.20 -4.51
N ALA A 90 -29.87 -15.02 -4.57
CA ALA A 90 -29.10 -15.45 -3.41
C ALA A 90 -28.39 -14.27 -2.73
N LEU A 91 -27.80 -13.34 -3.50
CA LEU A 91 -27.17 -12.14 -2.98
C LEU A 91 -28.18 -11.21 -2.33
N SER A 92 -29.32 -10.98 -2.99
CA SER A 92 -30.40 -10.14 -2.45
C SER A 92 -30.98 -10.74 -1.18
N ASP A 93 -31.14 -12.06 -1.12
CA ASP A 93 -31.59 -12.75 0.08
C ASP A 93 -30.56 -12.60 1.20
N ALA A 94 -29.27 -12.85 0.95
CA ALA A 94 -28.22 -12.67 1.93
C ALA A 94 -28.13 -11.24 2.47
N LEU A 95 -28.24 -10.23 1.60
CA LEU A 95 -28.24 -8.82 2.00
C LEU A 95 -29.49 -8.44 2.79
N SER A 96 -30.64 -9.06 2.52
CA SER A 96 -31.87 -8.78 3.25
C SER A 96 -31.82 -9.24 4.72
N HIS A 97 -30.93 -10.18 5.03
CA HIS A 97 -30.67 -10.66 6.39
C HIS A 97 -29.63 -9.80 7.15
N VAL A 98 -29.03 -8.79 6.52
CA VAL A 98 -28.10 -7.87 7.19
C VAL A 98 -28.91 -6.80 7.91
N GLU A 99 -29.05 -6.95 9.23
CA GLU A 99 -29.66 -5.92 10.07
C GLU A 99 -28.60 -4.90 10.52
N PRO A 100 -28.85 -3.58 10.34
CA PRO A 100 -27.95 -2.58 10.88
C PRO A 100 -27.95 -2.64 12.42
N PRO A 101 -26.80 -2.43 13.08
CA PRO A 101 -26.72 -2.37 14.53
C PRO A 101 -27.69 -1.32 15.10
N ALA A 102 -28.26 -1.64 16.26
CA ALA A 102 -29.10 -0.70 17.00
C ALA A 102 -28.34 0.62 17.25
N GLY A 103 -28.95 1.75 16.93
CA GLY A 103 -28.36 3.08 17.12
C GLY A 103 -27.40 3.55 16.02
N LEU A 104 -27.10 2.75 14.98
CA LEU A 104 -26.22 3.17 13.88
C LEU A 104 -26.69 4.47 13.22
N ARG A 105 -28.00 4.63 13.03
CA ARG A 105 -28.57 5.87 12.47
C ARG A 105 -28.25 7.09 13.33
N ASP A 106 -28.41 6.97 14.64
CA ASP A 106 -28.17 8.07 15.58
C ASP A 106 -26.69 8.42 15.63
N GLN A 107 -25.81 7.42 15.55
CA GLN A 107 -24.36 7.60 15.43
C GLN A 107 -23.99 8.36 14.14
N ILE A 108 -24.59 8.01 12.99
CA ILE A 108 -24.36 8.71 11.72
C ILE A 108 -24.81 10.17 11.83
N LEU A 109 -25.98 10.44 12.42
CA LEU A 109 -26.46 11.81 12.61
C LEU A 109 -25.56 12.60 13.57
N ALA A 110 -25.08 11.98 14.64
CA ALA A 110 -24.13 12.60 15.56
C ALA A 110 -22.80 12.94 14.87
N ALA A 111 -22.28 12.04 14.02
CA ALA A 111 -21.10 12.26 13.21
C ALA A 111 -21.25 13.45 12.26
N MET A 112 -22.39 13.55 11.55
CA MET A 112 -22.68 14.68 10.65
C MET A 112 -22.65 16.02 11.39
N HIS A 113 -23.23 16.09 12.59
CA HIS A 113 -23.24 17.33 13.39
C HIS A 113 -21.86 17.71 13.95
N MET A 114 -20.97 16.74 14.20
CA MET A 114 -19.59 17.06 14.60
C MET A 114 -18.81 17.71 13.47
N GLN A 115 -19.01 17.26 12.23
CA GLN A 115 -18.38 17.85 11.05
C GLN A 115 -18.86 19.28 10.78
N GLU A 116 -20.16 19.55 10.93
CA GLU A 116 -20.71 20.92 10.83
C GLU A 116 -20.09 21.88 11.85
N LYS A 117 -19.81 21.43 13.07
CA LYS A 117 -19.12 22.23 14.09
C LYS A 117 -17.66 22.50 13.74
N GLN A 118 -16.95 21.56 13.11
CA GLN A 118 -15.57 21.76 12.64
C GLN A 118 -15.49 22.79 11.51
N ASP A 119 -16.41 22.71 10.55
CA ASP A 119 -16.49 23.66 9.44
C ASP A 119 -16.82 25.07 9.94
N HIS A 120 -17.76 25.20 10.89
CA HIS A 120 -18.10 26.48 11.51
C HIS A 120 -16.99 27.06 12.41
N SER A 121 -16.26 26.24 13.16
CA SER A 121 -15.13 26.71 13.99
C SER A 121 -13.97 27.24 13.13
N SER A 122 -13.69 26.59 11.99
CA SER A 122 -12.69 27.03 11.02
C SER A 122 -13.06 28.36 10.32
N LEU A 123 -14.36 28.65 10.17
CA LEU A 123 -14.86 29.92 9.63
C LEU A 123 -14.77 31.07 10.64
N VAL A 124 -15.05 30.83 11.92
CA VAL A 124 -15.03 31.87 12.97
C VAL A 124 -13.60 32.31 13.32
N ALA A 125 -12.62 31.41 13.24
CA ALA A 125 -11.20 31.71 13.50
C ALA A 125 -10.55 32.67 12.47
N GLN A 126 -11.24 33.01 11.37
CA GLN A 126 -10.74 33.93 10.33
C GLN A 126 -11.30 35.36 10.44
N THR A 127 -12.17 35.65 11.41
CA THR A 127 -12.93 36.93 11.50
C THR A 127 -12.55 37.86 12.66
N GLU A 128 -11.53 37.56 13.46
CA GLU A 128 -11.08 38.50 14.51
C GLU A 128 -10.05 39.51 13.98
N THR A 129 -10.54 40.57 13.34
CA THR A 129 -9.80 41.84 13.19
C THR A 129 -9.86 42.65 14.50
N PRO A 130 -8.74 43.15 15.05
CA PRO A 130 -8.77 44.03 16.22
C PRO A 130 -9.32 45.40 15.85
N GLU A 131 -10.40 45.84 16.50
CA GLU A 131 -10.85 47.24 16.47
C GLU A 131 -9.77 48.16 17.03
N LEU A 132 -9.33 49.13 16.23
CA LEU A 132 -8.52 50.27 16.69
C LEU A 132 -9.41 51.51 16.87
N PRO A 133 -9.14 52.40 17.85
CA PRO A 133 -10.05 53.45 18.26
C PRO A 133 -10.01 54.66 17.30
N VAL A 134 -11.18 55.25 17.11
CA VAL A 134 -11.44 56.47 16.33
C VAL A 134 -10.86 57.71 17.04
N ALA A 135 -10.09 58.53 16.32
CA ALA A 135 -9.76 59.90 16.72
C ALA A 135 -9.73 60.85 15.51
N ASN A 136 -10.16 62.10 15.76
CA ASN A 136 -10.65 63.12 14.84
C ASN A 136 -9.60 63.84 13.95
N ILE A 137 -10.02 64.17 12.71
CA ILE A 137 -10.06 65.48 11.98
C ILE A 137 -8.87 66.46 12.23
N GLU A 138 -8.07 66.93 11.25
CA GLU A 138 -8.33 67.98 10.21
C GLU A 138 -7.07 68.21 9.27
N PRO A 139 -6.99 69.17 8.31
CA PRO A 139 -7.03 68.96 6.85
C PRO A 139 -5.74 69.27 6.02
N MET A 140 -5.73 68.74 4.77
CA MET A 140 -5.09 69.08 3.46
C MET A 140 -4.05 70.23 3.30
N PRO A 141 -3.13 70.22 2.29
CA PRO A 141 -3.52 70.24 0.85
C PRO A 141 -2.64 69.53 -0.21
N GLU A 142 -3.28 69.37 -1.39
CA GLU A 142 -2.80 69.32 -2.78
C GLU A 142 -1.47 68.62 -3.17
N ALA A 143 -1.55 67.58 -4.01
CA ALA A 143 -1.35 67.71 -5.48
C ALA A 143 -1.22 66.33 -6.19
N GLN A 144 -1.90 66.23 -7.34
CA GLN A 144 -1.56 65.46 -8.56
C GLN A 144 -1.82 63.93 -8.64
N GLU A 145 -2.87 63.59 -9.38
CA GLU A 145 -3.05 62.36 -10.20
C GLU A 145 -2.19 62.43 -11.50
N PRO A 146 -2.03 61.37 -12.35
CA PRO A 146 -2.90 60.18 -12.45
C PRO A 146 -2.26 58.81 -12.82
N LEU A 147 -3.15 57.80 -12.83
CA LEU A 147 -3.22 56.60 -13.69
C LEU A 147 -2.68 55.22 -13.22
N THR A 148 -3.63 54.28 -13.34
CA THR A 148 -3.55 52.85 -13.70
C THR A 148 -3.39 51.77 -12.62
N HIS A 149 -4.55 51.16 -12.31
CA HIS A 149 -4.71 49.78 -11.86
C HIS A 149 -3.97 48.77 -12.75
N GLN A 150 -3.23 47.86 -12.13
CA GLN A 150 -3.17 46.45 -12.56
C GLN A 150 -2.68 45.59 -11.38
N GLY A 151 -3.44 44.52 -11.12
CA GLY A 151 -3.30 43.66 -9.96
C GLY A 151 -2.09 42.74 -9.98
N ALA A 152 -1.69 42.32 -8.79
CA ALA A 152 -0.78 41.22 -8.54
C ALA A 152 -1.28 40.42 -7.31
N PRO A 153 -1.02 39.10 -7.26
CA PRO A 153 -1.85 38.13 -6.54
C PRO A 153 -1.58 38.07 -5.04
N HIS A 154 -2.63 37.72 -4.29
CA HIS A 154 -2.61 37.35 -2.88
C HIS A 154 -1.54 36.28 -2.59
N GLN A 155 -0.41 36.70 -2.01
CA GLN A 155 0.47 35.80 -1.29
C GLN A 155 -0.19 35.42 0.04
N ARG A 156 -0.74 34.19 0.11
CA ARG A 156 -1.04 33.52 1.37
C ARG A 156 0.26 33.39 2.16
N THR A 157 0.42 34.22 3.17
CA THR A 157 1.54 34.19 4.11
C THR A 157 1.45 32.91 4.94
N ARG A 158 2.24 31.92 4.53
CA ARG A 158 2.53 30.69 5.28
C ARG A 158 3.34 31.09 6.52
N ARG A 159 2.67 31.49 7.61
CA ARG A 159 3.32 31.70 8.91
C ARG A 159 3.63 30.36 9.55
N GLN A 160 4.78 29.83 9.11
CA GLN A 160 5.86 29.27 9.92
C GLN A 160 5.62 29.32 11.44
N TRP A 161 4.97 28.30 12.00
CA TRP A 161 5.11 27.90 13.40
C TRP A 161 5.87 26.57 13.47
N TRP A 162 7.15 26.66 13.13
CA TRP A 162 8.16 25.75 13.67
C TRP A 162 8.90 26.52 14.75
N ARG A 163 8.75 26.04 15.99
CA ARG A 163 9.76 25.95 17.07
C ARG A 163 9.10 26.01 18.44
N ILE A 164 8.62 24.85 18.89
CA ILE A 164 8.97 24.39 20.25
C ILE A 164 9.77 23.11 20.05
N ALA A 165 11.01 23.15 20.53
CA ALA A 165 12.04 22.14 20.38
C ALA A 165 11.86 21.02 21.45
N PRO A 166 12.62 19.92 21.37
CA PRO A 166 12.23 18.57 21.75
C PRO A 166 12.32 18.31 23.26
N LEU A 167 11.27 17.73 23.86
CA LEU A 167 11.37 16.93 25.08
C LEU A 167 10.11 16.06 25.29
N ALA A 168 10.01 14.93 24.60
CA ALA A 168 9.23 13.76 25.02
C ALA A 168 9.68 12.52 24.23
N ALA A 169 11.00 12.29 24.19
CA ALA A 169 11.50 10.92 24.11
C ALA A 169 11.31 10.31 25.50
N ALA A 170 10.69 9.12 25.57
CA ALA A 170 10.06 8.48 26.74
C ALA A 170 8.74 9.17 27.13
N VAL A 171 7.55 8.64 26.79
CA VAL A 171 6.91 7.47 27.43
C VAL A 171 6.05 6.63 26.45
N ALA A 172 6.09 6.86 25.14
CA ALA A 172 5.33 6.06 24.15
C ALA A 172 5.84 4.60 23.92
N PHE A 173 6.75 4.10 24.77
CA PHE A 173 7.20 2.70 24.76
C PHE A 173 6.69 1.89 25.97
N GLY A 174 5.94 2.49 26.90
CA GLY A 174 5.62 1.88 28.19
C GLY A 174 4.34 1.04 28.28
N VAL A 175 3.39 1.21 27.37
CA VAL A 175 2.11 0.45 27.39
C VAL A 175 1.84 -0.29 26.07
N PHE A 176 2.62 -0.06 25.01
CA PHE A 176 2.52 -0.82 23.76
C PHE A 176 3.34 -2.13 23.75
N LEU A 177 4.21 -2.35 24.74
CA LEU A 177 5.01 -3.58 24.83
C LEU A 177 4.39 -4.68 25.71
N ALA A 178 3.28 -4.41 26.40
CA ALA A 178 2.61 -5.39 27.26
C ALA A 178 1.40 -6.08 26.61
N LEU A 179 0.96 -5.63 25.42
CA LEU A 179 -0.09 -6.29 24.63
C LEU A 179 0.39 -6.75 23.24
N GLN A 180 1.71 -6.85 23.05
CA GLN A 180 2.35 -7.59 21.96
C GLN A 180 2.80 -8.99 22.41
N ILE A 181 2.08 -9.57 23.38
CA ILE A 181 2.18 -10.99 23.74
C ILE A 181 0.76 -11.57 23.66
N ASP A 182 0.23 -11.65 22.44
CA ASP A 182 -0.54 -12.80 21.92
C ASP A 182 -1.19 -12.55 20.53
N LEU A 183 -0.91 -11.45 19.83
CA LEU A 183 -1.02 -11.40 18.36
C LEU A 183 0.25 -11.96 17.71
N GLY A 184 0.43 -13.27 17.81
CA GLY A 184 1.59 -13.94 17.23
C GLY A 184 1.74 -15.43 17.55
N LYS A 185 0.77 -16.03 18.25
CA LYS A 185 0.65 -17.49 18.29
C LYS A 185 -0.51 -17.91 17.41
N PRO A 186 -0.28 -18.64 16.30
CA PRO A 186 -1.36 -19.40 15.72
C PRO A 186 -1.91 -20.33 16.80
N SER A 187 -3.22 -20.27 16.98
CA SER A 187 -3.97 -21.20 17.80
C SER A 187 -3.58 -22.64 17.42
N THR A 188 -2.92 -23.32 18.35
CA THR A 188 -2.84 -24.78 18.37
C THR A 188 -4.25 -25.32 18.55
N GLY A 189 -4.91 -25.51 17.42
CA GLY A 189 -6.26 -26.03 17.28
C GLY A 189 -6.47 -26.65 15.90
N SER A 190 -5.43 -27.26 15.33
CA SER A 190 -5.60 -28.28 14.29
C SER A 190 -4.57 -29.36 14.50
N GLN A 191 -5.05 -30.59 14.36
CA GLN A 191 -4.35 -31.82 14.66
C GLN A 191 -2.96 -31.86 14.04
N ALA A 192 -2.02 -32.41 14.80
CA ALA A 192 -0.75 -32.88 14.29
C ALA A 192 -0.99 -33.90 13.16
N ASN A 193 -1.05 -33.41 11.93
CA ASN A 193 -0.73 -34.19 10.75
C ASN A 193 0.67 -33.75 10.32
N THR A 194 1.62 -34.61 10.67
CA THR A 194 3.01 -34.56 10.24
C THR A 194 3.11 -34.64 8.72
N ALA A 195 3.16 -33.48 8.06
CA ALA A 195 3.85 -33.23 6.79
C ALA A 195 3.94 -31.71 6.61
N THR A 196 5.14 -31.18 6.48
CA THR A 196 5.39 -29.75 6.19
C THR A 196 4.89 -29.45 4.78
N ASP A 197 3.60 -29.11 4.63
CA ASP A 197 3.08 -28.62 3.36
C ASP A 197 3.60 -27.19 3.17
N ALA A 198 4.70 -27.07 2.44
CA ALA A 198 5.31 -25.78 2.16
C ALA A 198 4.30 -24.92 1.38
N ARG A 199 3.70 -23.93 2.05
CA ARG A 199 2.78 -22.95 1.43
C ARG A 199 3.39 -22.46 0.13
N LYS A 200 2.75 -22.73 -1.01
CA LYS A 200 3.14 -22.20 -2.32
C LYS A 200 2.48 -20.84 -2.54
N LEU A 201 3.08 -20.00 -3.38
CA LEU A 201 2.59 -18.66 -3.71
C LEU A 201 2.14 -18.57 -5.16
N SER A 202 1.20 -17.66 -5.44
CA SER A 202 0.93 -17.27 -6.81
C SER A 202 2.07 -16.38 -7.34
N SER A 203 2.31 -16.43 -8.65
CA SER A 203 3.25 -15.55 -9.34
C SER A 203 2.88 -14.08 -9.12
N TYR A 204 1.60 -13.79 -8.92
CA TYR A 204 1.10 -12.47 -8.57
C TYR A 204 1.53 -12.00 -7.16
N ASP A 205 1.55 -12.89 -6.16
CA ASP A 205 2.04 -12.55 -4.82
C ASP A 205 3.56 -12.30 -4.85
N VAL A 206 4.31 -13.12 -5.59
CA VAL A 206 5.74 -12.89 -5.81
C VAL A 206 5.96 -11.54 -6.50
N GLN A 207 5.13 -11.18 -7.49
CA GLN A 207 5.19 -9.88 -8.15
C GLN A 207 5.04 -8.73 -7.17
N ARG A 208 4.04 -8.81 -6.27
CA ARG A 208 3.74 -7.75 -5.30
C ARG A 208 4.91 -7.54 -4.33
N GLU A 209 5.39 -8.61 -3.72
CA GLU A 209 6.51 -8.60 -2.78
C GLU A 209 7.79 -8.06 -3.43
N ALA A 210 8.15 -8.61 -4.59
CA ALA A 210 9.35 -8.17 -5.32
C ALA A 210 9.25 -6.71 -5.76
N ALA A 211 8.10 -6.27 -6.27
CA ALA A 211 7.88 -4.89 -6.67
C ALA A 211 8.06 -3.91 -5.51
N GLN A 212 7.56 -4.26 -4.32
CA GLN A 212 7.69 -3.44 -3.12
C GLN A 212 9.14 -3.38 -2.63
N MET A 213 9.84 -4.51 -2.62
CA MET A 213 11.27 -4.55 -2.32
C MET A 213 12.09 -3.67 -3.28
N LEU A 214 11.78 -3.70 -4.59
CA LEU A 214 12.47 -2.90 -5.60
C LEU A 214 12.18 -1.38 -5.49
N LEU A 215 11.15 -0.98 -4.74
CA LEU A 215 10.90 0.43 -4.42
C LEU A 215 11.74 0.93 -3.23
N SER A 216 12.31 0.02 -2.43
CA SER A 216 13.14 0.41 -1.28
C SER A 216 14.40 1.15 -1.73
N THR A 217 14.75 2.23 -1.02
CA THR A 217 15.96 3.01 -1.29
C THR A 217 17.24 2.32 -0.77
N GLN A 218 17.09 1.21 -0.04
CA GLN A 218 18.16 0.45 0.60
C GLN A 218 18.62 -0.77 -0.21
N LEU A 219 18.17 -0.95 -1.46
CA LEU A 219 18.55 -2.10 -2.27
C LEU A 219 20.06 -2.06 -2.65
N SER A 220 20.88 -2.74 -1.86
CA SER A 220 22.29 -3.03 -2.14
C SER A 220 22.47 -4.41 -2.77
N LEU A 221 23.40 -4.54 -3.72
CA LEU A 221 23.73 -5.82 -4.34
C LEU A 221 24.75 -6.58 -3.49
N ASP A 222 24.57 -7.89 -3.35
CA ASP A 222 25.50 -8.73 -2.59
C ASP A 222 26.76 -8.99 -3.42
N VAL A 223 26.60 -9.11 -4.74
CA VAL A 223 27.70 -9.21 -5.70
C VAL A 223 27.50 -8.19 -6.79
N THR A 224 28.55 -7.44 -7.11
CA THR A 224 28.61 -6.54 -8.26
C THR A 224 29.60 -7.11 -9.27
N ASN A 225 29.11 -7.54 -10.43
CA ASN A 225 29.95 -8.09 -11.49
C ASN A 225 29.29 -7.87 -12.87
N PRO A 226 30.01 -7.36 -13.88
CA PRO A 226 29.46 -7.09 -15.20
C PRO A 226 29.13 -8.34 -16.03
N GLN A 227 29.65 -9.51 -15.66
CA GLN A 227 29.52 -10.75 -16.43
C GLN A 227 28.50 -11.70 -15.79
N ILE A 228 27.50 -12.11 -16.57
CA ILE A 228 26.41 -12.97 -16.11
C ILE A 228 26.89 -14.33 -15.57
N HIS A 229 27.94 -14.91 -16.18
CA HIS A 229 28.46 -16.22 -15.74
C HIS A 229 28.99 -16.17 -14.30
N HIS A 230 29.64 -15.08 -13.89
CA HIS A 230 30.12 -14.92 -12.52
C HIS A 230 28.96 -14.77 -11.53
N VAL A 231 27.92 -14.05 -11.92
CA VAL A 231 26.69 -13.91 -11.13
C VAL A 231 25.99 -15.25 -10.98
N ASN A 232 25.81 -16.01 -12.07
CA ASN A 232 25.14 -17.31 -12.05
C ASN A 232 25.92 -18.34 -11.21
N ASN A 233 27.25 -18.36 -11.31
CA ASN A 233 28.09 -19.21 -10.46
C ASN A 233 27.88 -18.88 -8.99
N TRP A 234 27.96 -17.60 -8.61
CA TRP A 234 27.76 -17.20 -7.22
C TRP A 234 26.38 -17.59 -6.69
N LEU A 235 25.31 -17.38 -7.48
CA LEU A 235 23.95 -17.79 -7.11
C LEU A 235 23.88 -19.31 -6.89
N THR A 236 24.46 -20.09 -7.80
CA THR A 236 24.46 -21.56 -7.72
C THR A 236 25.25 -22.06 -6.50
N ASP A 237 26.43 -21.49 -6.24
CA ASP A 237 27.28 -21.83 -5.08
C ASP A 237 26.57 -21.54 -3.75
N HIS A 238 25.64 -20.57 -3.74
CA HIS A 238 24.83 -20.20 -2.57
C HIS A 238 23.46 -20.88 -2.56
N GLN A 239 23.24 -21.89 -3.41
CA GLN A 239 21.99 -22.67 -3.49
C GLN A 239 20.77 -21.80 -3.80
N LEU A 240 20.96 -20.78 -4.63
CA LEU A 240 19.91 -19.88 -5.08
C LEU A 240 19.54 -20.16 -6.54
N PRO A 241 18.27 -19.97 -6.92
CA PRO A 241 17.83 -20.18 -8.30
C PRO A 241 18.54 -19.20 -9.25
N ALA A 242 19.23 -19.73 -10.27
CA ALA A 242 20.03 -18.93 -11.20
C ALA A 242 19.40 -18.90 -12.60
N PRO A 243 19.43 -17.77 -13.32
CA PRO A 243 18.90 -17.68 -14.68
C PRO A 243 19.89 -18.29 -15.69
N GLN A 244 19.84 -19.61 -15.85
CA GLN A 244 20.69 -20.35 -16.80
C GLN A 244 20.36 -20.00 -18.26
N ARG A 245 19.08 -19.73 -18.54
CA ARG A 245 18.61 -19.21 -19.81
C ARG A 245 18.09 -17.78 -19.63
N LEU A 246 18.57 -16.88 -20.49
CA LEU A 246 18.08 -15.52 -20.58
C LEU A 246 17.30 -15.29 -21.88
N PRO A 247 16.24 -14.46 -21.85
CA PRO A 247 15.62 -13.90 -23.05
C PRO A 247 16.67 -13.23 -23.96
N SER A 248 16.42 -13.23 -25.28
CA SER A 248 17.39 -12.80 -26.29
C SER A 248 17.90 -11.37 -26.05
N GLY A 249 17.01 -10.45 -25.67
CA GLY A 249 17.33 -9.06 -25.36
C GLY A 249 18.11 -8.85 -24.06
N LEU A 250 18.21 -9.85 -23.18
CA LEU A 250 19.03 -9.78 -21.96
C LEU A 250 20.44 -10.38 -22.14
N LYS A 251 20.63 -11.33 -23.07
CA LYS A 251 21.91 -12.07 -23.23
C LYS A 251 23.14 -11.18 -23.46
N GLY A 252 22.96 -10.02 -24.10
CA GLY A 252 24.04 -9.07 -24.40
C GLY A 252 24.14 -7.89 -23.42
N MET A 253 23.26 -7.81 -22.42
CA MET A 253 23.23 -6.69 -21.49
C MET A 253 24.31 -6.83 -20.41
N LYS A 254 24.85 -5.68 -19.96
CA LYS A 254 25.74 -5.66 -18.79
C LYS A 254 24.93 -5.99 -17.53
N VAL A 255 25.50 -6.80 -16.67
CA VAL A 255 24.92 -7.10 -15.36
C VAL A 255 25.44 -6.05 -14.36
N ALA A 256 24.58 -5.45 -13.56
CA ALA A 256 25.03 -4.66 -12.41
C ALA A 256 25.50 -5.59 -11.30
N GLY A 257 24.76 -6.68 -11.08
CA GLY A 257 25.05 -7.65 -10.05
C GLY A 257 23.82 -8.44 -9.64
N CYS A 258 23.91 -9.11 -8.49
CA CYS A 258 22.80 -9.88 -7.94
C CYS A 258 22.65 -9.70 -6.43
N LYS A 259 21.49 -10.13 -5.93
CA LYS A 259 21.16 -10.16 -4.52
C LYS A 259 20.38 -11.43 -4.19
N LYS A 260 20.68 -12.04 -3.06
CA LYS A 260 19.78 -12.98 -2.38
C LYS A 260 18.60 -12.19 -1.82
N ILE A 261 17.39 -12.63 -2.13
CA ILE A 261 16.16 -12.04 -1.62
C ILE A 261 15.28 -13.13 -1.00
N GLN A 262 14.34 -12.72 -0.18
CA GLN A 262 13.33 -13.61 0.40
C GLN A 262 11.95 -13.11 -0.01
N ILE A 263 11.10 -14.02 -0.46
CA ILE A 263 9.70 -13.76 -0.76
C ILE A 263 8.85 -14.34 0.38
N ALA A 264 7.84 -13.59 0.83
CA ALA A 264 7.00 -13.96 1.97
C ALA A 264 7.82 -14.35 3.23
N GLY A 265 8.89 -13.60 3.49
CA GLY A 265 9.74 -13.72 4.69
C GLY A 265 10.64 -14.96 4.79
N SER A 266 10.52 -15.95 3.90
CA SER A 266 11.27 -17.21 4.03
C SER A 266 11.67 -17.89 2.73
N MET A 267 10.97 -17.64 1.61
CA MET A 267 11.24 -18.35 0.36
C MET A 267 12.46 -17.75 -0.35
N PRO A 268 13.53 -18.52 -0.57
CA PRO A 268 14.73 -18.02 -1.21
C PRO A 268 14.45 -17.72 -2.69
N ALA A 269 14.84 -16.53 -3.12
CA ALA A 269 14.82 -16.12 -4.51
C ALA A 269 16.06 -15.30 -4.85
N SER A 270 16.31 -15.13 -6.14
CA SER A 270 17.43 -14.36 -6.66
C SER A 270 16.92 -13.11 -7.33
N LEU A 271 17.59 -11.98 -7.08
CA LEU A 271 17.44 -10.76 -7.87
C LEU A 271 18.70 -10.57 -8.72
N VAL A 272 18.56 -10.48 -10.03
CA VAL A 272 19.64 -10.11 -10.95
C VAL A 272 19.31 -8.78 -11.62
N CYS A 273 20.22 -7.81 -11.51
CA CYS A 273 20.02 -6.48 -12.07
C CYS A 273 20.84 -6.33 -13.35
N PHE A 274 20.19 -5.94 -14.45
CA PHE A 274 20.81 -5.63 -15.72
C PHE A 274 20.81 -4.12 -15.95
N VAL A 275 21.77 -3.63 -16.72
CA VAL A 275 21.93 -2.22 -17.06
C VAL A 275 21.81 -2.07 -18.57
N LYS A 276 20.87 -1.22 -19.01
CA LYS A 276 20.75 -0.79 -20.40
C LYS A 276 21.90 0.13 -20.79
N ASN A 277 22.14 0.29 -22.09
CA ASN A 277 23.09 1.28 -22.60
C ASN A 277 22.75 2.73 -22.17
N SER A 278 21.48 3.02 -21.89
CA SER A 278 21.01 4.29 -21.32
C SER A 278 21.31 4.48 -19.82
N GLY A 279 21.86 3.47 -19.14
CA GLY A 279 22.11 3.49 -17.69
C GLY A 279 20.91 3.07 -16.83
N HIS A 280 19.72 2.93 -17.43
CA HIS A 280 18.54 2.44 -16.72
C HIS A 280 18.64 0.95 -16.40
N LYS A 281 18.04 0.55 -15.27
CA LYS A 281 18.08 -0.83 -14.77
C LYS A 281 16.84 -1.62 -15.16
N VAL A 282 17.04 -2.91 -15.36
CA VAL A 282 15.99 -3.93 -15.50
C VAL A 282 16.30 -5.02 -14.49
N HIS A 283 15.27 -5.51 -13.80
CA HIS A 283 15.43 -6.43 -12.69
C HIS A 283 14.79 -7.76 -13.03
N LEU A 284 15.53 -8.86 -12.86
CA LEU A 284 15.05 -10.22 -13.04
C LEU A 284 14.99 -10.89 -11.68
N VAL A 285 13.80 -11.29 -11.26
CA VAL A 285 13.60 -12.16 -10.09
C VAL A 285 13.47 -13.59 -10.56
N VAL A 286 14.14 -14.51 -9.88
CA VAL A 286 14.10 -15.95 -10.15
C VAL A 286 13.72 -16.68 -8.87
N ILE A 287 12.73 -17.57 -8.96
CA ILE A 287 12.24 -18.38 -7.84
C ILE A 287 11.99 -19.82 -8.31
N ASN A 288 12.31 -20.81 -7.47
CA ASN A 288 12.08 -22.22 -7.80
C ASN A 288 10.58 -22.51 -7.97
N ASN A 289 10.23 -23.38 -8.92
CA ASN A 289 8.84 -23.78 -9.19
C ASN A 289 8.17 -24.46 -8.00
N ASP A 290 8.95 -25.08 -7.10
CA ASP A 290 8.43 -25.72 -5.88
C ASP A 290 7.75 -24.73 -4.92
N HIS A 291 8.02 -23.43 -5.07
CA HIS A 291 7.39 -22.37 -4.28
C HIS A 291 6.20 -21.72 -4.98
N ILE A 292 5.82 -22.14 -6.19
CA ILE A 292 4.81 -21.49 -7.01
C ILE A 292 3.62 -22.40 -7.27
N ASN A 293 2.38 -21.88 -7.17
CA ASN A 293 1.15 -22.65 -7.37
C ASN A 293 0.42 -22.40 -8.70
N ASP A 294 0.82 -21.42 -9.52
CA ASP A 294 0.15 -21.17 -10.80
C ASP A 294 0.23 -22.42 -11.68
N ALA A 295 -0.93 -22.95 -12.08
CA ALA A 295 -1.00 -24.17 -12.89
C ALA A 295 -0.40 -23.96 -14.29
N HIS A 296 -0.55 -22.76 -14.85
CA HIS A 296 -0.09 -22.45 -16.20
C HIS A 296 0.60 -21.08 -16.25
N LEU A 297 1.87 -21.07 -16.63
CA LEU A 297 2.63 -19.88 -16.98
C LEU A 297 3.27 -20.11 -18.34
N PRO A 298 3.30 -19.10 -19.23
CA PRO A 298 3.91 -19.24 -20.54
C PRO A 298 5.39 -19.57 -20.43
N GLY A 299 5.89 -20.35 -21.38
CA GLY A 299 7.33 -20.51 -21.60
C GLY A 299 7.97 -19.21 -22.08
N MET A 300 9.30 -19.11 -21.97
CA MET A 300 10.05 -17.93 -22.44
C MET A 300 9.77 -17.60 -23.91
N ASP A 301 9.71 -18.62 -24.77
CA ASP A 301 9.51 -18.46 -26.21
C ASP A 301 8.01 -18.28 -26.58
N GLU A 302 7.12 -18.32 -25.59
CA GLU A 302 5.66 -18.21 -25.75
C GLU A 302 5.13 -16.84 -25.30
N ILE A 303 5.98 -15.99 -24.71
CA ILE A 303 5.59 -14.67 -24.22
C ILE A 303 5.03 -13.80 -25.35
N ARG A 304 3.87 -13.20 -25.10
CA ARG A 304 3.18 -12.28 -25.99
C ARG A 304 3.03 -10.92 -25.35
N LYS A 305 2.66 -9.94 -26.17
CA LYS A 305 2.36 -8.57 -25.71
C LYS A 305 1.28 -8.54 -24.60
N GLY A 306 0.33 -9.47 -24.63
CA GLY A 306 -0.72 -9.61 -23.61
C GLY A 306 -0.20 -10.00 -22.23
N ASP A 307 0.92 -10.72 -22.15
CA ASP A 307 1.52 -11.19 -20.89
C ASP A 307 2.29 -10.08 -20.16
N CYS A 308 2.60 -9.00 -20.87
CA CYS A 308 3.23 -7.82 -20.30
C CYS A 308 2.19 -6.97 -19.56
N LYS A 309 2.41 -6.69 -18.28
CA LYS A 309 1.48 -5.95 -17.41
C LYS A 309 2.11 -4.65 -16.91
N HIS A 310 1.26 -3.66 -16.68
CA HIS A 310 1.64 -2.41 -16.02
C HIS A 310 1.00 -2.35 -14.65
N CYS A 311 1.77 -2.05 -13.61
CA CYS A 311 1.24 -1.76 -12.29
C CYS A 311 1.22 -0.24 -12.07
N PRO A 312 0.05 0.41 -12.04
CA PRO A 312 -0.04 1.86 -11.85
C PRO A 312 0.42 2.30 -10.45
N LYS A 313 0.24 1.44 -9.43
CA LYS A 313 0.65 1.74 -8.03
C LYS A 313 2.17 1.81 -7.87
N THR A 314 2.89 0.85 -8.46
CA THR A 314 4.36 0.77 -8.28
C THR A 314 5.13 1.39 -9.43
N GLY A 315 4.48 1.70 -10.55
CA GLY A 315 5.12 2.20 -11.77
C GLY A 315 5.96 1.15 -12.51
N TRP A 316 5.83 -0.13 -12.15
CA TRP A 316 6.57 -1.22 -12.80
C TRP A 316 5.80 -1.75 -14.00
N ASN A 317 6.51 -1.91 -15.11
CA ASN A 317 6.11 -2.82 -16.17
C ASN A 317 6.74 -4.19 -15.89
N MET A 318 5.97 -5.26 -16.07
CA MET A 318 6.37 -6.61 -15.70
C MET A 318 5.93 -7.67 -16.71
N THR A 319 6.66 -8.78 -16.75
CA THR A 319 6.23 -10.02 -17.40
C THR A 319 6.72 -11.21 -16.59
N CYS A 320 6.03 -12.34 -16.72
CA CYS A 320 6.28 -13.56 -15.97
C CYS A 320 6.30 -14.75 -16.93
N TRP A 321 7.28 -15.64 -16.77
CA TRP A 321 7.36 -16.88 -17.54
C TRP A 321 7.97 -17.98 -16.68
N ARG A 322 7.87 -19.22 -17.15
CA ARG A 322 8.36 -20.39 -16.43
C ARG A 322 9.19 -21.29 -17.33
N ASP A 323 10.20 -21.92 -16.76
CA ASP A 323 10.86 -23.08 -17.35
C ASP A 323 10.71 -24.33 -16.47
N ARG A 324 11.51 -25.36 -16.70
CA ARG A 324 11.39 -26.62 -15.94
C ARG A 324 11.69 -26.47 -14.45
N GLU A 325 12.58 -25.55 -14.08
CA GLU A 325 13.08 -25.42 -12.72
C GLU A 325 12.57 -24.16 -12.02
N ASN A 326 12.42 -23.07 -12.77
CA ASN A 326 12.23 -21.74 -12.21
C ASN A 326 11.07 -20.97 -12.84
N THR A 327 10.47 -20.11 -12.04
CA THR A 327 9.59 -19.03 -12.46
C THR A 327 10.37 -17.72 -12.42
N TYR A 328 10.19 -16.91 -13.46
CA TYR A 328 10.95 -15.71 -13.72
C TYR A 328 10.04 -14.49 -13.80
N LEU A 329 10.47 -13.39 -13.21
CA LEU A 329 9.73 -12.13 -13.23
C LEU A 329 10.66 -11.00 -13.63
N LEU A 330 10.38 -10.37 -14.77
CA LEU A 330 11.15 -9.23 -15.26
C LEU A 330 10.43 -7.93 -14.90
N PHE A 331 11.15 -6.97 -14.33
CA PHE A 331 10.64 -5.66 -13.95
C PHE A 331 11.43 -4.55 -14.65
N ALA A 332 10.72 -3.60 -15.24
CA ALA A 332 11.29 -2.39 -15.81
C ALA A 332 10.46 -1.16 -15.41
N LYS A 333 11.11 -0.07 -15.01
CA LYS A 333 10.41 1.17 -14.60
C LYS A 333 9.72 1.81 -15.81
N LYS A 334 8.46 2.23 -15.66
CA LYS A 334 7.67 2.83 -16.75
C LYS A 334 8.34 4.05 -17.36
N GLU A 335 9.09 4.82 -16.57
CA GLU A 335 9.80 6.02 -17.02
C GLU A 335 10.89 5.70 -18.05
N THR A 336 11.32 4.44 -18.11
CA THR A 336 12.50 4.01 -18.88
C THR A 336 12.19 2.93 -19.92
N THR A 337 11.05 2.28 -19.79
CA THR A 337 10.62 1.16 -20.63
C THR A 337 9.11 1.14 -20.62
N SER A 338 8.46 1.34 -21.76
CA SER A 338 6.99 1.21 -21.81
C SER A 338 6.57 -0.26 -21.69
N LYS A 339 5.30 -0.53 -21.37
CA LYS A 339 4.76 -1.90 -21.30
C LYS A 339 5.00 -2.65 -22.61
N ASP A 340 4.83 -1.96 -23.74
CA ASP A 340 4.97 -2.51 -25.08
C ASP A 340 6.43 -2.79 -25.48
N GLU A 341 7.39 -2.28 -24.71
CA GLU A 341 8.81 -2.52 -24.94
C GLU A 341 9.34 -3.72 -24.17
N ILE A 342 8.62 -4.22 -23.15
CA ILE A 342 9.03 -5.42 -22.42
C ILE A 342 9.10 -6.64 -23.34
N ILE A 343 8.20 -6.73 -24.30
CA ILE A 343 8.20 -7.84 -25.26
C ILE A 343 9.51 -7.91 -26.06
N ARG A 344 10.22 -6.79 -26.23
CA ARG A 344 11.49 -6.74 -26.98
C ARG A 344 12.64 -7.46 -26.28
N TYR A 345 12.47 -7.90 -25.03
CA TYR A 345 13.47 -8.73 -24.37
C TYR A 345 13.42 -10.20 -24.81
N PHE A 346 12.31 -10.67 -25.36
CA PHE A 346 12.07 -12.07 -25.74
C PHE A 346 12.34 -12.24 -27.23
#